data_AF-A0A5C3NNJ5-F1
#
_entry.id   AF-A0A5C3NNJ5-F1
#
_cell.length_a   1.000
_cell.length_b   1.000
_cell.length_c   1.000
_cell.angle_alpha   90.00
_cell.angle_beta   90.00
_cell.angle_gamma   90.00
#
_symmetry.space_group_name_H-M   'P 1'
#
loop_
_entity.id
_entity.type
_entity.pdbx_description
1 polymer ?
#
loop_
_entity_poly.entity_id
_entity_poly.type
_entity_poly.pdbx_seq_one_letter_code
_entity_poly.pdbx_strand_id
1 'polypeptide(L)'
;MPTNTSPIDGKARVLHPILKQPPILTPGEITAESIVDWDNAAQQYFLHAKTIPVADRISFVAAGFQDRLVQGWWKSNQKSLKSLDWDDFITELRAEFLDDNWDRLIRSELLTMRMQDDDSFLDFVRRFEMKNTLLIGTPLHYDDKGLRNELTARLTDRLQIHAYTDTILILTSYTKWKKRMATEDAVWTTKRDAEARVLASLCAKFSKASTSKPAPPSNYPRPAHSSSSSSTIPPSDKVPTLTEADRLLLKDHRGCFKCRKFYAGHHRVDCPDWPSRPYKPLTQADALAAKKRYDAEKKPGVKVAAVNTPAAPADDDDVDGSSEDDFIHASAPVAAVYIGALGSDDDDTWSSEYGLSS
;
A
#
# COMPACT_ATOMS: atom_id res chain seq x y z
N MET A 1 23.32 -1.59 44.04
CA MET A 1 22.87 -0.26 43.59
C MET A 1 22.02 -0.49 42.35
N PRO A 2 20.74 -0.09 42.31
CA PRO A 2 19.96 -0.24 41.10
C PRO A 2 20.37 0.88 40.13
N THR A 3 20.77 0.47 38.93
CA THR A 3 21.18 1.35 37.83
C THR A 3 19.98 2.16 37.36
N ASN A 4 20.13 3.48 37.47
CA ASN A 4 19.21 4.48 36.92
C ASN A 4 19.23 4.38 35.38
N THR A 5 18.31 3.61 34.82
CA THR A 5 18.00 3.66 33.38
C THR A 5 17.20 4.93 33.14
N SER A 6 17.89 6.02 32.78
CA SER A 6 17.24 7.20 32.20
C SER A 6 16.41 6.77 30.98
N PRO A 7 15.13 7.19 30.87
CA PRO A 7 14.30 6.84 29.72
C PRO A 7 14.84 7.48 28.45
N ILE A 8 15.02 6.66 27.41
CA ILE A 8 15.59 7.04 26.12
C ILE A 8 14.67 7.98 25.30
N ASP A 9 13.40 8.16 25.71
CA ASP A 9 12.39 8.93 24.96
C ASP A 9 11.67 10.03 25.77
N GLY A 10 12.05 10.30 27.03
CA GLY A 10 11.40 11.32 27.89
C GLY A 10 9.94 11.01 28.32
N LYS A 11 9.29 10.01 27.70
CA LYS A 11 7.93 9.55 28.01
C LYS A 11 7.88 8.65 29.24
N ALA A 12 6.81 8.77 30.01
CA ALA A 12 6.51 7.88 31.12
C ALA A 12 6.21 6.45 30.62
N ARG A 13 6.58 5.46 31.42
CA ARG A 13 6.38 4.03 31.16
C ARG A 13 5.80 3.36 32.38
N VAL A 14 5.18 2.21 32.16
CA VAL A 14 4.55 1.41 33.22
C VAL A 14 5.40 0.19 33.52
N LEU A 15 5.72 -0.01 34.80
CA LEU A 15 6.43 -1.19 35.28
C LEU A 15 5.53 -1.96 36.24
N HIS A 16 5.22 -3.20 35.89
CA HIS A 16 4.44 -4.09 36.76
C HIS A 16 5.05 -5.50 36.80
N PRO A 17 6.26 -5.65 37.36
CA PRO A 17 6.99 -6.92 37.35
C PRO A 17 6.37 -7.98 38.28
N ILE A 18 5.60 -7.55 39.28
CA ILE A 18 4.99 -8.42 40.28
C ILE A 18 3.50 -8.08 40.37
N LEU A 19 2.65 -9.01 39.94
CA LEU A 19 1.19 -8.83 39.88
C LEU A 19 0.52 -8.52 41.24
N LYS A 20 1.21 -8.82 42.35
CA LYS A 20 0.74 -8.56 43.71
C LYS A 20 1.20 -7.22 44.28
N GLN A 21 1.92 -6.42 43.52
CA GLN A 21 2.39 -5.09 43.91
C GLN A 21 1.78 -4.03 43.00
N PRO A 22 1.51 -2.81 43.50
CA PRO A 22 0.94 -1.77 42.64
C PRO A 22 1.86 -1.48 41.45
N PRO A 23 1.30 -1.19 40.27
CA PRO A 23 2.08 -0.82 39.11
C PRO A 23 2.78 0.52 39.35
N ILE A 24 3.96 0.66 38.76
CA ILE A 24 4.78 1.86 38.84
C ILE A 24 4.60 2.65 37.56
N LEU A 25 4.23 3.93 37.67
CA LEU A 25 4.28 4.90 36.57
C LEU A 25 5.56 5.71 36.71
N THR A 26 6.52 5.48 35.82
CA THR A 26 7.85 6.12 35.88
C THR A 26 7.75 7.62 35.60
N PRO A 27 8.76 8.42 36.01
CA PRO A 27 8.82 9.83 35.63
C PRO A 27 8.88 10.02 34.12
N GLY A 28 8.32 11.11 33.62
CA GLY A 28 8.30 11.46 32.20
C GLY A 28 6.96 12.06 31.73
N GLU A 29 6.90 12.40 30.45
CA GLU A 29 5.68 12.89 29.81
C GLU A 29 4.59 11.81 29.83
N ILE A 30 3.44 12.13 30.44
CA ILE A 30 2.29 11.24 30.50
C ILE A 30 1.59 11.26 29.13
N THR A 31 1.39 10.09 28.56
CA THR A 31 0.70 9.89 27.28
C THR A 31 -0.53 9.03 27.46
N ALA A 32 -1.47 9.08 26.50
CA ALA A 32 -2.65 8.21 26.50
C ALA A 32 -2.26 6.72 26.57
N GLU A 33 -1.19 6.32 25.88
CA GLU A 33 -0.61 4.96 25.96
C GLU A 33 -0.20 4.62 27.40
N SER A 34 0.57 5.49 28.06
CA SER A 34 1.02 5.23 29.43
C SER A 34 -0.13 5.16 30.45
N ILE A 35 -1.21 5.93 30.25
CA ILE A 35 -2.39 5.88 31.11
C ILE A 35 -3.13 4.55 30.91
N VAL A 36 -3.34 4.12 29.66
CA VAL A 36 -4.01 2.84 29.36
C VAL A 36 -3.19 1.66 29.86
N ASP A 37 -1.88 1.67 29.67
CA ASP A 37 -0.99 0.63 30.21
C ASP A 37 -1.02 0.58 31.74
N TRP A 38 -1.10 1.75 32.39
CA TRP A 38 -1.12 1.84 33.85
C TRP A 38 -2.46 1.37 34.41
N ASP A 39 -3.57 1.76 33.77
CA ASP A 39 -4.91 1.29 34.08
C ASP A 39 -4.99 -0.24 33.97
N ASN A 40 -4.56 -0.81 32.83
CA ASN A 40 -4.51 -2.27 32.64
C ASN A 40 -3.69 -2.97 33.73
N ALA A 41 -2.52 -2.41 34.09
CA ALA A 41 -1.68 -2.97 35.14
C ALA A 41 -2.31 -2.82 36.55
N ALA A 42 -3.04 -1.74 36.80
CA ALA A 42 -3.77 -1.53 38.05
C ALA A 42 -4.92 -2.55 38.18
N GLN A 43 -5.66 -2.80 37.11
CA GLN A 43 -6.69 -3.83 37.07
C GLN A 43 -6.11 -5.21 37.35
N GLN A 44 -4.97 -5.55 36.73
CA GLN A 44 -4.26 -6.80 37.03
C GLN A 44 -3.85 -6.89 38.51
N TYR A 45 -3.31 -5.81 39.07
CA TYR A 45 -3.00 -5.73 40.49
C TYR A 45 -4.23 -5.99 41.37
N PHE A 46 -5.39 -5.40 41.07
CA PHE A 46 -6.61 -5.60 41.85
C PHE A 46 -7.16 -7.03 41.78
N LEU A 47 -6.93 -7.73 40.66
CA LEU A 47 -7.32 -9.14 40.50
C LEU A 47 -6.40 -10.10 41.27
N HIS A 48 -5.11 -9.78 41.36
CA HIS A 48 -4.09 -10.70 41.91
C HIS A 48 -3.66 -10.39 43.35
N ALA A 49 -3.85 -9.17 43.82
CA ALA A 49 -3.60 -8.80 45.19
C ALA A 49 -4.64 -9.44 46.13
N LYS A 50 -4.23 -9.67 47.38
CA LYS A 50 -5.18 -10.11 48.42
C LYS A 50 -6.25 -9.03 48.59
N THR A 51 -7.51 -9.45 48.61
CA THR A 51 -8.75 -8.65 48.71
C THR A 51 -8.52 -7.16 49.02
N ILE A 52 -8.48 -6.34 47.97
CA ILE A 52 -8.37 -4.88 48.09
C ILE A 52 -9.79 -4.29 48.12
N PRO A 53 -10.19 -3.58 49.19
CA PRO A 53 -11.46 -2.87 49.22
C PRO A 53 -11.56 -1.86 48.07
N VAL A 54 -12.72 -1.76 47.42
CA VAL A 54 -12.92 -0.86 46.27
C VAL A 54 -12.56 0.59 46.61
N ALA A 55 -12.94 1.06 47.80
CA ALA A 55 -12.65 2.40 48.30
C ALA A 55 -11.14 2.71 48.45
N ASP A 56 -10.30 1.68 48.59
CA ASP A 56 -8.88 1.85 48.77
C ASP A 56 -8.08 1.73 47.46
N ARG A 57 -8.67 1.18 46.39
CA ARG A 57 -7.99 0.85 45.14
C ARG A 57 -7.14 1.99 44.59
N ILE A 58 -7.75 3.18 44.43
CA ILE A 58 -7.08 4.39 43.92
C ILE A 58 -5.90 4.77 44.82
N SER A 59 -6.08 4.70 46.14
CA SER A 59 -5.02 5.03 47.11
C SER A 59 -3.81 4.10 47.00
N PHE A 60 -4.04 2.81 46.78
CA PHE A 60 -2.97 1.83 46.68
C PHE A 60 -2.14 1.99 45.42
N VAL A 61 -2.78 2.23 44.27
CA VAL A 61 -2.05 2.41 43.00
C VAL A 61 -1.40 3.78 42.88
N ALA A 62 -1.95 4.82 43.53
CA ALA A 62 -1.33 6.14 43.59
C ALA A 62 0.04 6.13 44.30
N ALA A 63 0.32 5.13 45.14
CA ALA A 63 1.65 4.92 45.72
C ALA A 63 2.70 4.54 44.66
N GLY A 64 2.28 4.09 43.48
CA GLY A 64 3.14 3.75 42.34
C GLY A 64 3.53 4.93 41.45
N PHE A 65 3.00 6.13 41.67
CA PHE A 65 3.42 7.32 40.93
C PHE A 65 4.84 7.72 41.33
N GLN A 66 5.75 7.86 40.34
CA GLN A 66 7.13 8.29 40.59
C GLN A 66 7.42 9.72 40.13
N ASP A 67 6.63 10.25 39.18
CA ASP A 67 6.78 11.63 38.74
C ASP A 67 6.37 12.60 39.86
N ARG A 68 7.17 13.65 40.07
CA ARG A 68 6.91 14.64 41.13
C ARG A 68 5.65 15.46 40.88
N LEU A 69 5.32 15.75 39.62
CA LEU A 69 4.11 16.49 39.27
C LEU A 69 2.88 15.65 39.56
N VAL A 70 2.88 14.39 39.13
CA VAL A 70 1.79 13.43 39.40
C VAL A 70 1.60 13.20 40.91
N GLN A 71 2.70 13.03 41.65
CA GLN A 71 2.64 12.93 43.12
C GLN A 71 2.11 14.22 43.77
N GLY A 72 2.50 15.39 43.26
CA GLY A 72 2.05 16.69 43.76
C GLY A 72 0.56 16.91 43.56
N TRP A 73 0.06 16.62 42.37
CA TRP A 73 -1.36 16.62 42.02
C TRP A 73 -2.15 15.67 42.93
N TRP A 74 -1.72 14.40 43.04
CA TRP A 74 -2.37 13.43 43.92
C TRP A 74 -2.46 13.92 45.36
N LYS A 75 -1.36 14.45 45.93
CA LYS A 75 -1.34 14.93 47.32
C LYS A 75 -2.25 16.12 47.55
N SER A 76 -2.36 17.02 46.57
CA SER A 76 -3.17 18.23 46.66
C SER A 76 -4.67 17.92 46.54
N ASN A 77 -5.01 16.92 45.73
CA ASN A 77 -6.39 16.57 45.38
C ASN A 77 -6.86 15.26 46.04
N GLN A 78 -6.08 14.72 46.99
CA GLN A 78 -6.26 13.37 47.53
C GLN A 78 -7.67 13.10 48.05
N LYS A 79 -8.31 14.08 48.70
CA LYS A 79 -9.66 13.91 49.29
C LYS A 79 -10.73 13.71 48.21
N SER A 80 -10.69 14.48 47.13
CA SER A 80 -11.67 14.36 46.03
C SER A 80 -11.37 13.13 45.18
N LEU A 81 -10.10 12.89 44.84
CA LEU A 81 -9.71 11.77 43.98
C LEU A 81 -10.02 10.40 44.60
N LYS A 82 -9.92 10.26 45.92
CA LYS A 82 -10.24 9.00 46.62
C LYS A 82 -11.73 8.65 46.63
N SER A 83 -12.61 9.64 46.51
CA SER A 83 -14.07 9.41 46.53
C SER A 83 -14.63 9.04 45.17
N LEU A 84 -13.84 9.21 44.11
CA LEU A 84 -14.23 8.83 42.76
C LEU A 84 -14.32 7.31 42.62
N ASP A 85 -15.17 6.87 41.71
CA ASP A 85 -15.01 5.52 41.19
C ASP A 85 -13.79 5.45 40.25
N TRP A 86 -13.54 4.25 39.72
CA TRP A 86 -12.36 4.04 38.91
C TRP A 86 -12.41 4.79 37.57
N ASP A 87 -13.56 4.83 36.91
CA ASP A 87 -13.69 5.40 35.57
C ASP A 87 -13.65 6.94 35.64
N ASP A 88 -14.27 7.53 36.67
CA ASP A 88 -14.18 8.95 36.98
C ASP A 88 -12.74 9.35 37.33
N PHE A 89 -12.01 8.52 38.09
CA PHE A 89 -10.61 8.77 38.39
C PHE A 89 -9.71 8.75 37.14
N ILE A 90 -9.91 7.79 36.24
CA ILE A 90 -9.16 7.74 34.97
C ILE A 90 -9.51 8.95 34.09
N THR A 91 -10.77 9.41 34.11
CA THR A 91 -11.20 10.61 33.39
C THR A 91 -10.50 11.86 33.91
N GLU A 92 -10.45 12.05 35.23
CA GLU A 92 -9.71 13.15 35.86
C GLU A 92 -8.19 13.07 35.59
N LEU A 93 -7.60 11.87 35.64
CA LEU A 93 -6.19 11.67 35.32
C LEU A 93 -5.87 12.06 33.86
N ARG A 94 -6.76 11.74 32.92
CA ARG A 94 -6.62 12.17 31.51
C ARG A 94 -6.77 13.67 31.38
N ALA A 95 -7.75 14.28 32.04
CA ALA A 95 -8.01 15.72 31.98
C ALA A 95 -6.85 16.57 32.54
N GLU A 96 -6.15 16.08 33.57
CA GLU A 96 -5.02 16.81 34.16
C GLU A 96 -3.75 16.73 33.30
N PHE A 97 -3.44 15.55 32.74
CA PHE A 97 -2.11 15.28 32.17
C PHE A 97 -2.06 15.17 30.65
N LEU A 98 -3.21 15.09 29.97
CA LEU A 98 -3.27 15.09 28.51
C LEU A 98 -3.77 16.44 28.00
N ASP A 99 -3.33 16.83 26.80
CA ASP A 99 -3.86 18.02 26.12
C ASP A 99 -5.37 17.88 25.84
N ASP A 100 -6.12 18.98 25.87
CA ASP A 100 -7.59 18.99 25.64
C ASP A 100 -8.06 18.26 24.36
N ASN A 101 -7.19 18.15 23.35
CA ASN A 101 -7.46 17.54 22.06
C ASN A 101 -6.72 16.21 21.84
N TRP A 102 -6.20 15.57 22.88
CA TRP A 102 -5.43 14.32 22.79
C TRP A 102 -6.16 13.23 21.99
N ASP A 103 -7.48 13.12 22.20
CA ASP A 103 -8.35 12.15 21.55
C ASP A 103 -8.46 12.44 20.04
N ARG A 104 -8.59 13.71 19.66
CA ARG A 104 -8.59 14.19 18.27
C ARG A 104 -7.25 13.99 17.59
N LEU A 105 -6.14 14.14 18.31
CA LEU A 105 -4.80 13.88 17.77
C LEU A 105 -4.63 12.40 17.43
N ILE A 106 -4.96 11.50 18.36
CA ILE A 106 -4.95 10.04 18.11
C ILE A 106 -5.91 9.68 16.97
N ARG A 107 -7.09 10.31 16.93
CA ARG A 107 -8.06 10.12 15.85
C ARG A 107 -7.50 10.54 14.49
N SER A 108 -6.83 11.70 14.42
CA SER A 108 -6.15 12.19 13.22
C SER A 108 -5.06 11.21 12.76
N GLU A 109 -4.28 10.67 13.69
CA GLU A 109 -3.29 9.64 13.39
C GLU A 109 -3.93 8.37 12.82
N LEU A 110 -5.02 7.86 13.41
CA LEU A 110 -5.80 6.75 12.83
C LEU A 110 -6.29 7.09 11.41
N LEU A 111 -6.73 8.32 11.18
CA LEU A 111 -7.24 8.73 9.88
C LEU A 111 -6.16 8.73 8.78
N THR A 112 -4.90 9.00 9.16
CA THR A 112 -3.74 9.05 8.25
C THR A 112 -3.05 7.71 8.05
N MET A 113 -3.27 6.73 8.94
CA MET A 113 -2.75 5.38 8.76
C MET A 113 -3.20 4.77 7.42
N ARG A 114 -2.27 4.12 6.72
CA ARG A 114 -2.50 3.36 5.48
C ARG A 114 -1.67 2.09 5.51
N MET A 115 -2.24 1.00 5.02
CA MET A 115 -1.51 -0.24 4.80
C MET A 115 -0.50 -0.04 3.66
N GLN A 116 0.77 -0.40 3.88
CA GLN A 116 1.80 -0.38 2.85
C GLN A 116 1.79 -1.69 2.03
N ASP A 117 2.45 -1.70 0.88
CA ASP A 117 2.49 -2.88 -0.01
C ASP A 117 3.33 -4.05 0.55
N ASP A 118 4.23 -3.75 1.49
CA ASP A 118 5.06 -4.70 2.22
C ASP A 118 4.48 -5.11 3.58
N ASP A 119 3.42 -4.44 4.05
CA ASP A 119 2.71 -4.81 5.28
C ASP A 119 1.91 -6.10 5.10
N SER A 120 1.85 -6.92 6.14
CA SER A 120 0.77 -7.91 6.28
C SER A 120 -0.52 -7.22 6.70
N PHE A 121 -1.66 -7.70 6.17
CA PHE A 121 -2.99 -7.28 6.62
C PHE A 121 -3.14 -7.37 8.16
N LEU A 122 -2.69 -8.47 8.77
CA LEU A 122 -2.86 -8.67 10.22
C LEU A 122 -2.02 -7.71 11.05
N ASP A 123 -0.81 -7.37 10.59
CA ASP A 123 0.07 -6.43 11.28
C ASP A 123 -0.48 -5.01 11.18
N PHE A 124 -0.98 -4.62 10.00
CA PHE A 124 -1.67 -3.34 9.82
C PHE A 124 -2.91 -3.22 10.71
N VAL A 125 -3.79 -4.22 10.68
CA VAL A 125 -5.01 -4.22 11.50
C VAL A 125 -4.66 -4.17 12.98
N ARG A 126 -3.66 -4.93 13.44
CA ARG A 126 -3.19 -4.89 14.84
C ARG A 126 -2.75 -3.49 15.23
N ARG A 127 -1.93 -2.82 14.42
CA ARG A 127 -1.48 -1.44 14.70
C ARG A 127 -2.65 -0.49 14.81
N PHE A 128 -3.62 -0.61 13.92
CA PHE A 128 -4.83 0.23 13.90
C PHE A 128 -5.70 -0.02 15.13
N GLU A 129 -5.97 -1.29 15.46
CA GLU A 129 -6.74 -1.70 16.65
C GLU A 129 -6.07 -1.23 17.93
N MET A 130 -4.75 -1.44 18.09
CA MET A 130 -4.00 -0.97 19.25
C MET A 130 -4.18 0.53 19.47
N LYS A 131 -4.08 1.34 18.41
CA LYS A 131 -4.29 2.77 18.53
C LYS A 131 -5.76 3.14 18.80
N ASN A 132 -6.73 2.39 18.25
CA ASN A 132 -8.15 2.58 18.58
C ASN A 132 -8.44 2.30 20.06
N THR A 133 -7.76 1.33 20.69
CA THR A 133 -7.98 1.05 22.13
C THR A 133 -7.66 2.23 23.04
N LEU A 134 -6.79 3.15 22.62
CA LEU A 134 -6.49 4.38 23.37
C LEU A 134 -7.69 5.32 23.48
N LEU A 135 -8.66 5.18 22.58
CA LEU A 135 -9.87 6.01 22.54
C LEU A 135 -11.02 5.44 23.36
N ILE A 136 -10.86 4.27 24.02
CA ILE A 136 -11.93 3.68 24.83
C ILE A 136 -12.41 4.67 25.92
N GLY A 137 -13.73 4.80 26.03
CA GLY A 137 -14.39 5.77 26.90
C GLY A 137 -14.60 7.15 26.26
N THR A 138 -14.14 7.36 25.02
CA THR A 138 -14.39 8.58 24.24
C THR A 138 -15.41 8.34 23.13
N PRO A 139 -16.13 9.38 22.66
CA PRO A 139 -17.02 9.26 21.50
C PRO A 139 -16.28 9.04 20.17
N LEU A 140 -14.95 9.15 20.17
CA LEU A 140 -14.10 8.99 18.99
C LEU A 140 -13.63 7.54 18.78
N HIS A 141 -13.89 6.65 19.74
CA HIS A 141 -13.62 5.22 19.62
C HIS A 141 -14.48 4.57 18.51
N TYR A 142 -13.84 3.81 17.62
CA TYR A 142 -14.57 3.04 16.63
C TYR A 142 -15.18 1.76 17.23
N ASP A 143 -16.45 1.52 16.94
CA ASP A 143 -17.08 0.23 17.10
C ASP A 143 -16.65 -0.75 15.98
N ASP A 144 -17.05 -2.02 16.09
CA ASP A 144 -16.72 -3.06 15.10
C ASP A 144 -17.10 -2.68 13.66
N LYS A 145 -18.24 -1.98 13.50
CA LYS A 145 -18.72 -1.52 12.19
C LYS A 145 -17.84 -0.39 11.66
N GLY A 146 -17.54 0.61 12.50
CA GLY A 146 -16.64 1.71 12.19
C GLY A 146 -15.23 1.20 11.85
N LEU A 147 -14.68 0.29 12.67
CA LEU A 147 -13.38 -0.35 12.43
C LEU A 147 -13.33 -1.02 11.06
N ARG A 148 -14.34 -1.83 10.72
CA ARG A 148 -14.41 -2.49 9.40
C ARG A 148 -14.37 -1.48 8.26
N ASN A 149 -15.24 -0.47 8.32
CA ASN A 149 -15.36 0.53 7.25
C ASN A 149 -14.04 1.27 7.04
N GLU A 150 -13.40 1.65 8.14
CA GLU A 150 -12.23 2.52 8.13
C GLU A 150 -10.96 1.74 7.81
N LEU A 151 -10.84 0.50 8.30
CA LEU A 151 -9.79 -0.40 7.84
C LEU A 151 -9.92 -0.65 6.34
N THR A 152 -11.12 -0.95 5.84
CA THR A 152 -11.36 -1.20 4.41
C THR A 152 -10.90 -0.02 3.55
N ALA A 153 -11.23 1.22 3.93
CA ALA A 153 -10.80 2.43 3.21
C ALA A 153 -9.28 2.67 3.24
N ARG A 154 -8.52 1.95 4.07
CA ARG A 154 -7.07 2.13 4.29
C ARG A 154 -6.24 0.94 3.85
N LEU A 155 -6.86 -0.12 3.33
CA LEU A 155 -6.15 -1.25 2.74
C LEU A 155 -5.48 -0.81 1.43
N THR A 156 -4.54 -1.62 0.96
CA THR A 156 -3.99 -1.47 -0.39
C THR A 156 -5.09 -1.71 -1.43
N ASP A 157 -4.99 -1.06 -2.60
CA ASP A 157 -5.99 -1.15 -3.68
C ASP A 157 -6.38 -2.60 -3.98
N ARG A 158 -5.39 -3.50 -3.97
CA ARG A 158 -5.60 -4.95 -4.18
C ARG A 158 -6.57 -5.56 -3.17
N LEU A 159 -6.35 -5.31 -1.88
CA LEU A 159 -7.19 -5.85 -0.82
C LEU A 159 -8.55 -5.15 -0.77
N GLN A 160 -8.60 -3.85 -1.12
CA GLN A 160 -9.87 -3.13 -1.25
C GLN A 160 -10.77 -3.77 -2.29
N ILE A 161 -10.25 -4.11 -3.48
CA ILE A 161 -11.03 -4.79 -4.53
C ILE A 161 -11.65 -6.08 -3.99
N HIS A 162 -10.89 -6.88 -3.23
CA HIS A 162 -11.43 -8.10 -2.61
C HIS A 162 -12.49 -7.79 -1.55
N ALA A 163 -12.28 -6.74 -0.75
CA ALA A 163 -13.20 -6.32 0.30
C ALA A 163 -14.59 -5.91 -0.25
N TYR A 164 -14.64 -5.41 -1.49
CA TYR A 164 -15.87 -5.04 -2.18
C TYR A 164 -16.54 -6.18 -2.97
N THR A 165 -16.05 -7.41 -2.88
CA THR A 165 -16.75 -8.55 -3.46
C THR A 165 -17.98 -8.93 -2.63
N ASP A 166 -19.04 -9.41 -3.28
CA ASP A 166 -20.30 -9.79 -2.61
C ASP A 166 -20.08 -10.76 -1.44
N THR A 167 -19.15 -11.71 -1.62
CA THR A 167 -18.80 -12.69 -0.59
C THR A 167 -18.27 -12.07 0.71
N ILE A 168 -17.60 -10.92 0.62
CA ILE A 168 -17.05 -10.20 1.76
C ILE A 168 -18.06 -9.18 2.29
N LEU A 169 -18.83 -8.54 1.42
CA LEU A 169 -19.83 -7.56 1.81
C LEU A 169 -20.90 -8.16 2.75
N ILE A 170 -21.33 -9.41 2.47
CA ILE A 170 -22.31 -10.16 3.27
C ILE A 170 -21.82 -10.42 4.72
N LEU A 171 -20.51 -10.39 4.97
CA LEU A 171 -19.94 -10.65 6.30
C LEU A 171 -20.16 -9.46 7.25
N THR A 172 -21.25 -9.46 8.00
CA THR A 172 -21.56 -8.40 8.98
C THR A 172 -20.66 -8.43 10.22
N SER A 173 -20.17 -9.62 10.60
CA SER A 173 -19.28 -9.79 11.76
C SER A 173 -17.86 -9.35 11.44
N TYR A 174 -17.34 -8.40 12.23
CA TYR A 174 -15.96 -7.90 12.11
C TYR A 174 -14.93 -9.04 12.19
N THR A 175 -15.06 -9.95 13.16
CA THR A 175 -14.14 -11.09 13.32
C THR A 175 -14.16 -12.03 12.11
N LYS A 176 -15.33 -12.31 11.53
CA LYS A 176 -15.44 -13.15 10.33
C LYS A 176 -14.82 -12.45 9.11
N TRP A 177 -15.12 -11.17 8.93
CA TRP A 177 -14.53 -10.34 7.89
C TRP A 177 -12.99 -10.30 8.00
N LYS A 178 -12.46 -9.97 9.18
CA LYS A 178 -11.01 -9.88 9.45
C LYS A 178 -10.30 -11.21 9.14
N LYS A 179 -10.86 -12.34 9.58
CA LYS A 179 -10.29 -13.67 9.28
C LYS A 179 -10.25 -13.94 7.78
N ARG A 180 -11.33 -13.62 7.06
CA ARG A 180 -11.40 -13.86 5.61
C ARG A 180 -10.41 -12.99 4.83
N MET A 181 -10.31 -11.71 5.18
CA MET A 181 -9.32 -10.79 4.60
C MET A 181 -7.88 -11.25 4.85
N ALA A 182 -7.59 -11.73 6.06
CA ALA A 182 -6.27 -12.28 6.41
C ALA A 182 -5.92 -13.53 5.58
N THR A 183 -6.88 -14.43 5.35
CA THR A 183 -6.66 -15.60 4.50
C THR A 183 -6.32 -15.20 3.06
N GLU A 184 -7.05 -14.25 2.50
CA GLU A 184 -6.80 -13.76 1.15
C GLU A 184 -5.41 -13.11 1.03
N ASP A 185 -5.04 -12.29 2.00
CA ASP A 185 -3.72 -11.66 2.06
C ASP A 185 -2.57 -12.68 2.13
N ALA A 186 -2.74 -13.75 2.93
CA ALA A 186 -1.77 -14.81 3.05
C ALA A 186 -1.61 -15.64 1.77
N VAL A 187 -2.73 -15.97 1.10
CA VAL A 187 -2.71 -16.67 -0.20
C VAL A 187 -1.95 -15.84 -1.23
N TRP A 188 -2.22 -14.54 -1.29
CA TRP A 188 -1.54 -13.66 -2.21
C TRP A 188 -0.05 -13.52 -1.92
N THR A 189 0.31 -13.32 -0.65
CA THR A 189 1.73 -13.23 -0.22
C THR A 189 2.48 -14.49 -0.63
N THR A 190 1.88 -15.66 -0.41
CA THR A 190 2.45 -16.95 -0.84
C THR A 190 2.67 -17.03 -2.35
N LYS A 191 1.69 -16.57 -3.14
CA LYS A 191 1.79 -16.53 -4.60
C LYS A 191 2.89 -15.57 -5.07
N ARG A 192 2.92 -14.35 -4.52
CA ARG A 192 3.95 -13.34 -4.82
C ARG A 192 5.34 -13.89 -4.51
N ASP A 193 5.53 -14.52 -3.36
CA ASP A 193 6.82 -15.08 -2.97
C ASP A 193 7.24 -16.23 -3.87
N ALA A 194 6.29 -17.05 -4.33
CA ALA A 194 6.56 -18.10 -5.31
C ALA A 194 7.00 -17.50 -6.66
N GLU A 195 6.29 -16.49 -7.16
CA GLU A 195 6.64 -15.77 -8.40
C GLU A 195 8.00 -15.08 -8.28
N ALA A 196 8.28 -14.42 -7.15
CA ALA A 196 9.57 -13.79 -6.87
C ALA A 196 10.72 -14.82 -6.84
N ARG A 197 10.50 -16.01 -6.26
CA ARG A 197 11.48 -17.12 -6.29
C ARG A 197 11.75 -17.62 -7.71
N VAL A 198 10.71 -17.74 -8.53
CA VAL A 198 10.84 -18.14 -9.94
C VAL A 198 11.63 -17.09 -10.72
N LEU A 199 11.29 -15.80 -10.57
CA LEU A 199 11.98 -14.69 -11.21
C LEU A 199 13.45 -14.61 -10.78
N ALA A 200 13.73 -14.72 -9.48
CA ALA A 200 15.09 -14.74 -8.96
C ALA A 200 15.92 -15.91 -9.52
N SER A 201 15.31 -17.09 -9.64
CA SER A 201 15.94 -18.27 -10.25
C SER A 201 16.25 -18.06 -11.73
N LEU A 202 15.33 -17.47 -12.50
CA LEU A 202 15.55 -17.11 -13.90
C LEU A 202 16.67 -16.08 -14.05
N CYS A 203 16.63 -14.99 -13.29
CA CYS A 203 17.68 -13.97 -13.27
C CYS A 203 19.05 -14.58 -12.94
N ALA A 204 19.14 -15.45 -11.94
CA ALA A 204 20.38 -16.14 -11.58
C ALA A 204 20.90 -17.04 -12.72
N LYS A 205 20.01 -17.72 -13.45
CA LYS A 205 20.37 -18.53 -14.63
C LYS A 205 20.90 -17.66 -15.78
N PHE A 206 20.28 -16.51 -16.05
CA PHE A 206 20.74 -15.56 -17.08
C PHE A 206 22.09 -14.92 -16.72
N SER A 207 22.31 -14.55 -15.45
CA SER A 207 23.61 -14.01 -14.99
C SER A 207 24.73 -15.05 -15.09
N LYS A 208 24.46 -16.32 -14.77
CA LYS A 208 25.42 -17.41 -14.96
C LYS A 208 25.71 -17.68 -16.44
N ALA A 209 24.71 -17.56 -17.32
CA ALA A 209 24.91 -17.71 -18.77
C ALA A 209 25.71 -16.55 -19.39
N SER A 210 25.62 -15.34 -18.81
CA SER A 210 26.42 -14.16 -19.22
C SER A 210 27.88 -14.24 -18.78
N THR A 211 28.21 -15.11 -17.81
CA THR A 211 29.59 -15.37 -17.38
C THR A 211 30.22 -16.43 -18.28
N SER A 212 30.28 -16.17 -19.58
CA SER A 212 30.99 -17.04 -20.52
C SER A 212 32.51 -16.90 -20.28
N LYS A 213 33.08 -17.88 -19.55
CA LYS A 213 34.49 -18.29 -19.46
C LYS A 213 35.52 -17.17 -19.11
N PRO A 214 36.37 -17.36 -18.07
CA PRO A 214 37.61 -16.58 -18.02
C PRO A 214 38.38 -16.85 -19.31
N ALA A 215 38.83 -15.78 -20.00
CA ALA A 215 39.76 -15.93 -21.10
C ALA A 215 40.98 -16.74 -20.60
N PRO A 216 41.49 -17.71 -21.37
CA PRO A 216 42.66 -18.46 -20.96
C PRO A 216 43.81 -17.48 -20.68
N PRO A 217 44.67 -17.73 -19.67
CA PRO A 217 45.83 -16.89 -19.44
C PRO A 217 46.69 -16.93 -20.71
N SER A 218 46.79 -15.77 -21.36
CA SER A 218 47.63 -15.58 -22.54
C SER A 218 49.09 -15.68 -22.12
N ASN A 219 49.66 -16.88 -22.22
CA ASN A 219 51.09 -17.16 -22.06
C ASN A 219 51.87 -16.73 -23.32
N TYR A 220 51.77 -15.45 -23.70
CA TYR A 220 52.68 -14.88 -24.69
C TYR A 220 53.73 -14.01 -24.01
N PRO A 221 55.03 -14.25 -24.27
CA PRO A 221 56.10 -13.43 -23.73
C PRO A 221 55.97 -12.00 -24.27
N ARG A 222 55.95 -11.05 -23.33
CA ARG A 222 55.95 -9.61 -23.59
C ARG A 222 57.26 -9.22 -24.28
N PRO A 223 57.26 -8.65 -25.49
CA PRO A 223 58.42 -7.90 -25.95
C PRO A 223 58.39 -6.53 -25.26
N ALA A 224 59.48 -6.20 -24.60
CA ALA A 224 59.82 -4.81 -24.34
C ALA A 224 60.13 -4.14 -25.69
N HIS A 225 59.61 -2.92 -25.90
CA HIS A 225 60.36 -1.74 -26.35
C HIS A 225 59.44 -0.68 -26.97
N SER A 226 59.46 0.49 -26.33
CA SER A 226 59.63 1.85 -26.87
C SER A 226 59.03 2.25 -28.23
N SER A 227 58.17 3.27 -28.13
CA SER A 227 58.08 4.52 -28.92
C SER A 227 57.95 4.49 -30.45
N SER A 228 56.90 5.23 -30.87
CA SER A 228 56.74 6.02 -32.10
C SER A 228 56.85 5.30 -33.45
N SER A 229 55.73 5.22 -34.16
CA SER A 229 55.45 6.06 -35.35
C SER A 229 54.24 5.54 -36.13
N SER A 230 53.62 6.49 -36.83
CA SER A 230 52.43 6.36 -37.66
C SER A 230 52.60 5.36 -38.80
N SER A 231 51.75 4.32 -38.90
CA SER A 231 51.29 3.76 -40.19
C SER A 231 50.08 2.82 -40.03
N THR A 232 49.01 3.13 -40.78
CA THR A 232 48.17 2.21 -41.56
C THR A 232 47.81 0.84 -40.96
N ILE A 233 46.61 0.78 -40.34
CA ILE A 233 45.93 -0.47 -39.97
C ILE A 233 45.43 -1.16 -41.26
N PRO A 234 45.73 -2.45 -41.50
CA PRO A 234 45.13 -3.22 -42.60
C PRO A 234 43.64 -3.46 -42.34
N PRO A 235 42.78 -3.57 -43.38
CA PRO A 235 41.35 -3.69 -43.19
C PRO A 235 41.05 -5.05 -42.55
N SER A 236 40.75 -5.04 -41.25
CA SER A 236 40.18 -6.19 -40.56
C SER A 236 38.83 -6.51 -41.18
N ASP A 237 38.65 -7.73 -41.68
CA ASP A 237 37.40 -8.33 -42.18
C ASP A 237 36.27 -8.41 -41.13
N LYS A 238 36.37 -7.69 -40.01
CA LYS A 238 35.36 -7.66 -38.97
C LYS A 238 34.51 -6.42 -39.17
N VAL A 239 33.23 -6.64 -39.46
CA VAL A 239 32.23 -5.59 -39.48
C VAL A 239 32.19 -4.94 -38.09
N PRO A 240 32.48 -3.63 -37.94
CA PRO A 240 32.51 -2.94 -36.65
C PRO A 240 31.17 -3.04 -35.93
N THR A 241 31.17 -3.05 -34.59
CA THR A 241 29.94 -2.98 -33.79
C THR A 241 29.17 -1.68 -34.08
N LEU A 242 27.83 -1.76 -34.18
CA LEU A 242 27.00 -0.56 -34.37
C LEU A 242 27.16 0.39 -33.18
N THR A 243 27.54 1.63 -33.47
CA THR A 243 27.55 2.72 -32.49
C THR A 243 26.11 3.15 -32.16
N GLU A 244 25.93 3.92 -31.10
CA GLU A 244 24.60 4.46 -30.75
C GLU A 244 24.06 5.40 -31.83
N ALA A 245 24.94 6.21 -32.44
CA ALA A 245 24.60 7.05 -33.59
C ALA A 245 24.12 6.22 -34.79
N ASP A 246 24.79 5.11 -35.11
CA ASP A 246 24.35 4.21 -36.20
C ASP A 246 22.98 3.58 -35.92
N ARG A 247 22.70 3.24 -34.65
CA ARG A 247 21.41 2.66 -34.25
C ARG A 247 20.27 3.68 -34.38
N LEU A 248 20.50 4.92 -33.96
CA LEU A 248 19.52 6.00 -34.13
C LEU A 248 19.26 6.25 -35.62
N LEU A 249 20.33 6.33 -36.42
CA LEU A 249 20.21 6.55 -37.86
C LEU A 249 19.43 5.44 -38.58
N LEU A 250 19.67 4.17 -38.22
CA LEU A 250 18.89 3.05 -38.76
C LEU A 250 17.43 3.07 -38.25
N LYS A 251 17.18 3.44 -36.99
CA LYS A 251 15.83 3.54 -36.43
C LYS A 251 15.00 4.61 -37.16
N ASP A 252 15.57 5.80 -37.36
CA ASP A 252 14.87 6.94 -37.98
C ASP A 252 14.55 6.69 -39.47
N HIS A 253 15.38 5.90 -40.14
CA HIS A 253 15.24 5.58 -41.56
C HIS A 253 14.73 4.15 -41.83
N ARG A 254 13.97 3.57 -40.88
CA ARG A 254 13.34 2.24 -41.00
C ARG A 254 14.30 1.16 -41.53
N GLY A 255 15.54 1.23 -41.08
CA GLY A 255 16.63 0.36 -41.48
C GLY A 255 16.73 -0.90 -40.63
N CYS A 256 17.38 -1.92 -41.16
CA CYS A 256 17.59 -3.18 -40.47
C CYS A 256 18.91 -3.19 -39.70
N PHE A 257 18.87 -3.47 -38.40
CA PHE A 257 20.06 -3.55 -37.54
C PHE A 257 21.01 -4.72 -37.86
N LYS A 258 20.55 -5.73 -38.61
CA LYS A 258 21.37 -6.89 -38.98
C LYS A 258 22.14 -6.64 -40.29
N CYS A 259 21.44 -6.38 -41.40
CA CYS A 259 22.07 -6.12 -42.70
C CYS A 259 22.53 -4.67 -42.91
N ARG A 260 22.15 -3.73 -42.02
CA ARG A 260 22.51 -2.30 -42.04
C ARG A 260 22.03 -1.55 -43.29
N LYS A 261 20.94 -2.00 -43.91
CA LYS A 261 20.30 -1.32 -45.04
C LYS A 261 19.16 -0.42 -44.53
N PHE A 262 19.08 0.81 -45.03
CA PHE A 262 17.95 1.72 -44.80
C PHE A 262 16.73 1.27 -45.61
N TYR A 263 15.51 1.47 -45.07
CA TYR A 263 14.25 1.13 -45.73
C TYR A 263 14.17 -0.32 -46.27
N ALA A 264 14.80 -1.28 -45.57
CA ALA A 264 14.97 -2.66 -46.06
C ALA A 264 13.67 -3.51 -46.05
N GLY A 265 12.57 -2.98 -45.52
CA GLY A 265 11.27 -3.65 -45.44
C GLY A 265 11.18 -4.80 -44.42
N HIS A 266 12.25 -5.06 -43.66
CA HIS A 266 12.33 -6.10 -42.65
C HIS A 266 13.12 -5.64 -41.42
N HIS A 267 12.94 -6.32 -40.29
CA HIS A 267 13.66 -6.05 -39.05
C HIS A 267 14.68 -7.17 -38.72
N ARG A 268 15.44 -7.02 -37.62
CA ARG A 268 16.53 -7.94 -37.22
C ARG A 268 16.13 -9.43 -37.24
N VAL A 269 14.90 -9.74 -36.84
CA VAL A 269 14.39 -11.10 -36.71
C VAL A 269 14.21 -11.76 -38.08
N ASP A 270 13.69 -11.02 -39.05
CA ASP A 270 13.31 -11.52 -40.38
C ASP A 270 14.37 -11.22 -41.46
N CYS A 271 15.61 -10.94 -41.05
CA CYS A 271 16.66 -10.51 -41.96
C CYS A 271 17.53 -11.69 -42.46
N PRO A 272 17.49 -12.00 -43.77
CA PRO A 272 18.31 -13.07 -44.35
C PRO A 272 19.75 -12.63 -44.66
N ASP A 273 20.00 -11.32 -44.78
CA ASP A 273 21.24 -10.75 -45.29
C ASP A 273 22.25 -10.35 -44.19
N TRP A 274 23.53 -10.24 -44.60
CA TRP A 274 24.63 -9.65 -43.82
C TRP A 274 25.15 -8.36 -44.48
N PRO A 275 25.73 -7.40 -43.74
CA PRO A 275 26.30 -6.19 -44.32
C PRO A 275 27.36 -6.49 -45.38
N SER A 276 27.33 -5.73 -46.47
CA SER A 276 28.27 -5.84 -47.60
C SER A 276 29.72 -5.70 -47.15
N ARG A 277 30.61 -6.47 -47.80
CA ARG A 277 32.07 -6.46 -47.57
C ARG A 277 32.79 -5.91 -48.81
N PRO A 278 33.75 -4.98 -48.68
CA PRO A 278 34.21 -4.34 -47.44
C PRO A 278 33.12 -3.47 -46.80
N TYR A 279 33.14 -3.39 -45.46
CA TYR A 279 32.09 -2.68 -44.72
C TYR A 279 32.08 -1.19 -45.07
N LYS A 280 30.92 -0.69 -45.50
CA LYS A 280 30.67 0.74 -45.68
C LYS A 280 30.01 1.31 -44.41
N PRO A 281 30.57 2.36 -43.78
CA PRO A 281 29.98 2.99 -42.62
C PRO A 281 28.64 3.64 -42.97
N LEU A 282 27.74 3.73 -41.98
CA LEU A 282 26.44 4.35 -42.14
C LEU A 282 26.59 5.87 -42.03
N THR A 283 26.13 6.61 -43.03
CA THR A 283 26.16 8.08 -43.01
C THR A 283 24.78 8.67 -43.19
N GLN A 284 24.58 9.89 -42.68
CA GLN A 284 23.34 10.65 -42.89
C GLN A 284 23.04 10.86 -44.38
N ALA A 285 24.09 11.05 -45.21
CA ALA A 285 23.95 11.23 -46.64
C ALA A 285 23.38 9.97 -47.32
N ASP A 286 23.84 8.77 -46.93
CA ASP A 286 23.32 7.50 -47.43
C ASP A 286 21.87 7.27 -47.02
N ALA A 287 21.51 7.67 -45.80
CA ALA A 287 20.15 7.57 -45.29
C ALA A 287 19.17 8.47 -46.07
N LEU A 288 19.59 9.70 -46.40
CA LEU A 288 18.82 10.63 -47.23
C LEU A 288 18.72 10.16 -48.69
N ALA A 289 19.80 9.61 -49.25
CA ALA A 289 19.79 9.04 -50.59
C ALA A 289 18.84 7.82 -50.68
N ALA A 290 18.86 6.96 -49.67
CA ALA A 290 17.95 5.81 -49.57
C ALA A 290 16.49 6.25 -49.40
N LYS A 291 16.23 7.29 -48.60
CA LYS A 291 14.89 7.89 -48.46
C LYS A 291 14.35 8.40 -49.78
N LYS A 292 15.17 9.12 -50.56
CA LYS A 292 14.78 9.63 -51.88
C LYS A 292 14.40 8.51 -52.85
N ARG A 293 15.12 7.38 -52.82
CA ARG A 293 14.81 6.19 -53.64
C ARG A 293 13.50 5.54 -53.19
N TYR A 294 13.33 5.36 -51.88
CA TYR A 294 12.12 4.80 -51.29
C TYR A 294 10.86 5.63 -51.58
N ASP A 295 10.96 6.97 -51.48
CA ASP A 295 9.85 7.88 -51.75
C ASP A 295 9.52 7.97 -53.26
N ALA A 296 10.52 7.78 -54.14
CA ALA A 296 10.32 7.72 -55.59
C ALA A 296 9.60 6.43 -56.02
N GLU A 297 9.91 5.29 -55.38
CA GLU A 297 9.21 4.02 -55.62
C GLU A 297 7.76 4.04 -55.10
N LYS A 298 7.43 4.90 -54.12
CA LYS A 298 6.10 4.97 -53.49
C LYS A 298 5.09 5.89 -54.16
N LYS A 299 5.45 6.67 -55.18
CA LYS A 299 4.50 7.55 -55.90
C LYS A 299 4.06 6.93 -57.23
N PRO A 300 2.91 6.21 -57.31
CA PRO A 300 2.15 6.17 -58.55
C PRO A 300 1.54 7.57 -58.77
N GLY A 301 1.77 8.14 -59.94
CA GLY A 301 1.34 9.50 -60.26
C GLY A 301 -0.18 9.66 -60.15
N VAL A 302 -0.64 10.65 -59.38
CA VAL A 302 -2.04 11.07 -59.35
C VAL A 302 -2.11 12.58 -59.56
N LYS A 303 -2.81 12.96 -60.63
CA LYS A 303 -3.21 14.33 -60.97
C LYS A 303 -4.33 14.76 -60.03
N VAL A 304 -4.26 15.98 -59.51
CA VAL A 304 -5.24 16.58 -58.58
C VAL A 304 -6.21 17.46 -59.36
N ALA A 305 -7.50 17.43 -59.01
CA ALA A 305 -8.42 18.53 -59.31
C ALA A 305 -9.31 18.80 -58.08
N ALA A 306 -9.35 20.07 -57.70
CA ALA A 306 -10.07 20.67 -56.58
C ALA A 306 -11.44 21.24 -57.02
N VAL A 307 -12.27 21.67 -56.04
CA VAL A 307 -13.21 22.84 -56.04
C VAL A 307 -14.08 22.72 -54.77
N ASN A 308 -13.92 23.55 -53.72
CA ASN A 308 -14.39 24.93 -53.45
C ASN A 308 -15.93 25.11 -53.26
N THR A 309 -16.35 25.28 -51.98
CA THR A 309 -17.14 26.37 -51.30
C THR A 309 -17.98 27.37 -52.15
N PRO A 310 -18.94 28.22 -51.64
CA PRO A 310 -19.16 28.73 -50.25
C PRO A 310 -20.61 29.17 -49.81
N ALA A 311 -20.72 29.65 -48.54
CA ALA A 311 -21.39 30.85 -47.95
C ALA A 311 -22.93 31.14 -48.00
N ALA A 312 -23.51 31.29 -46.78
CA ALA A 312 -24.24 32.44 -46.12
C ALA A 312 -25.19 33.36 -46.94
N PRO A 313 -26.17 34.13 -46.37
CA PRO A 313 -26.27 34.69 -44.99
C PRO A 313 -27.70 34.66 -44.35
N ALA A 314 -27.82 34.74 -43.01
CA ALA A 314 -28.25 35.88 -42.14
C ALA A 314 -29.63 36.49 -42.43
N ASP A 315 -30.53 36.46 -41.43
CA ASP A 315 -31.52 37.50 -41.12
C ASP A 315 -31.94 37.38 -39.63
N ASP A 316 -32.02 38.54 -38.99
CA ASP A 316 -32.36 38.82 -37.60
C ASP A 316 -33.88 38.72 -37.33
N ASP A 317 -34.28 38.40 -36.09
CA ASP A 317 -35.26 39.20 -35.30
C ASP A 317 -35.69 38.45 -34.01
N ASP A 318 -35.70 39.23 -32.92
CA ASP A 318 -36.12 38.90 -31.56
C ASP A 318 -37.61 38.52 -31.43
N VAL A 319 -37.96 37.69 -30.44
CA VAL A 319 -39.01 37.94 -29.40
C VAL A 319 -39.23 36.71 -28.51
N ASP A 320 -39.21 36.99 -27.20
CA ASP A 320 -39.49 36.16 -26.02
C ASP A 320 -40.93 35.63 -25.97
N GLY A 321 -41.13 34.44 -25.38
CA GLY A 321 -42.46 33.84 -25.21
C GLY A 321 -42.47 32.39 -24.74
N SER A 322 -42.38 32.20 -23.43
CA SER A 322 -42.58 30.94 -22.69
C SER A 322 -43.94 30.26 -22.94
N SER A 323 -43.96 28.95 -23.20
CA SER A 323 -45.07 28.00 -22.89
C SER A 323 -44.61 26.57 -23.23
N GLU A 324 -44.54 25.67 -22.24
CA GLU A 324 -45.41 24.48 -22.11
C GLU A 324 -45.25 23.45 -23.25
N ASP A 325 -44.84 22.22 -22.93
CA ASP A 325 -45.67 21.03 -23.22
C ASP A 325 -44.96 19.72 -22.84
N ASP A 326 -45.81 18.86 -22.26
CA ASP A 326 -45.68 17.44 -22.08
C ASP A 326 -44.97 16.70 -23.23
N PHE A 327 -44.30 15.57 -22.93
CA PHE A 327 -44.76 14.31 -23.50
C PHE A 327 -44.30 13.10 -22.65
N ILE A 328 -45.34 12.44 -22.13
CA ILE A 328 -45.38 11.17 -21.41
C ILE A 328 -45.22 10.00 -22.42
N HIS A 329 -45.01 8.81 -21.85
CA HIS A 329 -45.41 7.46 -22.33
C HIS A 329 -44.37 6.67 -23.14
N ALA A 330 -44.18 5.37 -22.94
CA ALA A 330 -44.69 4.36 -21.98
C ALA A 330 -43.77 3.13 -22.14
N SER A 331 -43.32 2.46 -21.09
CA SER A 331 -43.97 1.28 -20.48
C SER A 331 -44.52 0.25 -21.48
N ALA A 332 -43.83 -0.89 -21.64
CA ALA A 332 -44.24 -2.23 -21.11
C ALA A 332 -45.22 -2.95 -22.08
N PRO A 333 -45.55 -4.28 -22.03
CA PRO A 333 -45.74 -5.13 -20.84
C PRO A 333 -45.32 -6.64 -20.96
N VAL A 334 -44.96 -7.35 -19.88
CA VAL A 334 -45.74 -8.21 -18.92
C VAL A 334 -46.08 -9.64 -19.39
N ALA A 335 -45.73 -10.64 -18.57
CA ALA A 335 -46.60 -11.73 -18.05
C ALA A 335 -45.78 -12.61 -17.07
N ALA A 336 -45.98 -12.56 -15.73
CA ALA A 336 -47.06 -13.12 -14.90
C ALA A 336 -46.93 -14.66 -14.72
N VAL A 337 -46.46 -15.17 -13.57
CA VAL A 337 -47.17 -15.54 -12.30
C VAL A 337 -48.08 -16.76 -12.44
N TYR A 338 -47.83 -17.83 -11.67
CA TYR A 338 -48.78 -18.37 -10.67
C TYR A 338 -48.16 -19.40 -9.69
N ILE A 339 -48.87 -19.53 -8.57
CA ILE A 339 -48.59 -20.04 -7.22
C ILE A 339 -48.82 -21.57 -7.09
N GLY A 340 -48.20 -22.23 -6.09
CA GLY A 340 -48.65 -23.54 -5.57
C GLY A 340 -47.72 -24.17 -4.51
N ALA A 341 -48.30 -24.75 -3.44
CA ALA A 341 -47.75 -24.97 -2.09
C ALA A 341 -47.05 -26.33 -1.79
N LEU A 342 -46.72 -26.52 -0.48
CA LEU A 342 -46.37 -27.74 0.32
C LEU A 342 -44.87 -27.82 0.74
N GLY A 343 -44.44 -28.06 1.99
CA GLY A 343 -45.03 -28.41 3.31
C GLY A 343 -43.95 -28.19 4.40
N SER A 344 -44.34 -27.84 5.64
CA SER A 344 -44.42 -28.72 6.84
C SER A 344 -43.10 -28.85 7.63
N ASP A 345 -43.20 -28.43 8.90
CA ASP A 345 -42.58 -28.91 10.14
C ASP A 345 -41.06 -29.11 10.22
N ASP A 346 -40.42 -28.43 11.17
CA ASP A 346 -40.17 -29.04 12.49
C ASP A 346 -39.65 -27.99 13.49
N ASP A 347 -40.30 -27.96 14.65
CA ASP A 347 -39.90 -27.29 15.87
C ASP A 347 -38.59 -27.87 16.39
N ASP A 348 -37.65 -27.03 16.83
CA ASP A 348 -36.66 -27.45 17.85
C ASP A 348 -36.43 -26.33 18.86
N THR A 349 -37.21 -26.46 19.92
CA THR A 349 -37.13 -25.74 21.19
C THR A 349 -35.94 -26.29 21.96
N TRP A 350 -34.89 -25.48 22.20
CA TRP A 350 -33.88 -25.82 23.22
C TRP A 350 -33.95 -24.81 24.36
N SER A 351 -34.81 -25.12 25.32
CA SER A 351 -34.93 -24.43 26.60
C SER A 351 -33.74 -24.72 27.50
N SER A 352 -33.26 -23.65 28.10
CA SER A 352 -32.49 -23.59 29.34
C SER A 352 -33.21 -24.28 30.51
N GLU A 353 -32.55 -25.19 31.23
CA GLU A 353 -32.59 -25.29 32.69
C GLU A 353 -31.74 -26.49 33.17
N TYR A 354 -30.71 -26.23 33.98
CA TYR A 354 -30.37 -27.13 35.07
C TYR A 354 -30.16 -26.29 36.33
N GLY A 355 -31.10 -26.50 37.25
CA GLY A 355 -31.16 -25.88 38.54
C GLY A 355 -30.18 -26.44 39.57
N LEU A 356 -30.14 -25.68 40.65
CA LEU A 356 -29.66 -26.00 41.98
C LEU A 356 -30.21 -27.34 42.51
N SER A 357 -29.36 -28.12 43.21
CA SER A 357 -29.53 -28.47 44.63
C SER A 357 -28.62 -29.65 45.02
N SER A 358 -27.61 -29.39 45.84
CA SER A 358 -27.26 -30.11 47.08
C SER A 358 -26.11 -29.41 47.79
#